data_AF-A0A0G4KRT8-F1
#
_entry.id   AF-A0A0G4KRT8-F1
#
_cell.length_a   1.000
_cell.length_b   1.000
_cell.length_c   1.000
_cell.angle_alpha   90.00
_cell.angle_beta   90.00
_cell.angle_gamma   90.00
#
_symmetry.space_group_name_H-M   'P 1'
#
loop_
_entity.id
_entity.type
_entity.pdbx_description
1 polymer ?
#
loop_
_entity_poly.entity_id
_entity_poly.type
_entity_poly.pdbx_seq_one_letter_code
_entity_poly.pdbx_strand_id
1 'polypeptide(L)'
;MTDAQVKECTKKVKAMADVRPLAIDDADSVIRTFHLNLTSDEEKPLLPDLTSEEHAKFVQAEKEIAAEPEKRSLDTTEETNGSAAKKVKV
;
A
#
# COMPACT_ATOMS: atom_id res chain seq x y z
N MET A 1 -3.41 -4.98 10.14
CA MET A 1 -4.07 -4.53 8.90
C MET A 1 -4.70 -5.73 8.22
N THR A 2 -5.96 -5.64 7.79
CA THR A 2 -6.65 -6.68 7.00
C THR A 2 -6.20 -6.62 5.54
N ASP A 3 -6.49 -7.65 4.74
CA ASP A 3 -6.19 -7.67 3.30
C ASP A 3 -6.74 -6.43 2.57
N ALA A 4 -7.99 -6.04 2.87
CA ALA A 4 -8.60 -4.83 2.33
C ALA A 4 -7.79 -3.56 2.67
N GLN A 5 -7.32 -3.45 3.92
CA GLN A 5 -6.49 -2.32 4.36
C GLN A 5 -5.09 -2.33 3.71
N VAL A 6 -4.52 -3.52 3.46
CA VAL A 6 -3.25 -3.65 2.75
C VAL A 6 -3.41 -3.23 1.28
N LYS A 7 -4.53 -3.59 0.64
CA LYS A 7 -4.87 -3.15 -0.72
C LYS A 7 -5.02 -1.63 -0.78
N GLU A 8 -5.70 -1.01 0.18
CA GLU A 8 -5.81 0.46 0.26
C GLU A 8 -4.46 1.14 0.51
N CYS A 9 -3.65 0.61 1.43
CA CYS A 9 -2.30 1.13 1.67
C CYS A 9 -1.44 1.05 0.39
N THR A 10 -1.54 -0.04 -0.36
CA THR A 10 -0.83 -0.23 -1.63
C THR A 10 -1.27 0.80 -2.68
N LYS A 11 -2.57 1.08 -2.76
CA LYS A 11 -3.10 2.13 -3.66
C LYS A 11 -2.52 3.50 -3.30
N LYS A 12 -2.43 3.83 -2.00
CA LYS A 12 -1.85 5.09 -1.51
C LYS A 12 -0.35 5.21 -1.83
N VAL A 13 0.42 4.14 -1.66
CA VAL A 13 1.84 4.10 -2.06
C VAL A 13 2.00 4.29 -3.57
N LYS A 14 1.16 3.63 -4.38
CA LYS A 14 1.16 3.80 -5.83
C LYS A 14 0.83 5.23 -6.24
N ALA A 15 -0.24 5.81 -5.69
CA ALA A 15 -0.64 7.19 -5.96
C ALA A 15 0.49 8.17 -5.63
N MET A 16 1.26 7.91 -4.56
CA MET A 16 2.41 8.73 -4.20
C MET A 16 3.60 8.55 -5.16
N ALA A 17 3.84 7.33 -5.64
CA ALA A 17 4.88 7.04 -6.63
C ALA A 17 4.62 7.71 -7.99
N ASP A 18 3.34 7.92 -8.34
CA ASP A 18 2.94 8.63 -9.55
C ASP A 18 3.19 10.15 -9.44
N VAL A 19 3.31 10.69 -8.21
CA VAL A 19 3.62 12.11 -7.97
C VAL A 19 5.12 12.37 -7.99
N ARG A 20 5.91 11.53 -7.31
CA ARG A 20 7.37 11.68 -7.20
C ARG A 20 8.07 10.34 -6.99
N PRO A 21 9.36 10.21 -7.34
CA PRO A 21 10.18 9.05 -6.96
C PRO A 21 10.20 8.89 -5.44
N LEU A 22 9.84 7.70 -4.95
CA LEU A 22 9.81 7.38 -3.53
C LEU A 22 11.09 6.68 -3.08
N ALA A 23 11.67 7.17 -1.99
CA ALA A 23 12.67 6.42 -1.23
C ALA A 23 11.99 5.38 -0.32
N ILE A 24 12.78 4.45 0.22
CA ILE A 24 12.29 3.42 1.15
C ILE A 24 11.69 4.07 2.40
N ASP A 25 12.30 5.14 2.91
CA ASP A 25 11.84 5.85 4.11
C ASP A 25 10.49 6.58 3.89
N ASP A 26 10.23 7.03 2.65
CA ASP A 26 8.95 7.62 2.29
C ASP A 26 7.84 6.57 2.30
N ALA A 27 8.12 5.38 1.75
CA ALA A 27 7.18 4.27 1.76
C ALA A 27 6.89 3.80 3.21
N ASP A 28 7.91 3.71 4.06
CA ASP A 28 7.74 3.37 5.48
C ASP A 28 6.87 4.42 6.20
N SER A 29 7.12 5.71 5.94
CA SER A 29 6.33 6.81 6.51
C SER A 29 4.86 6.75 6.10
N VAL A 30 4.56 6.42 4.84
CA VAL A 30 3.19 6.23 4.34
C VAL A 30 2.51 5.06 5.04
N ILE A 31 3.17 3.91 5.13
CA ILE A 31 2.61 2.70 5.75
C ILE A 31 2.35 2.94 7.24
N ARG A 32 3.31 3.54 7.94
CA ARG A 32 3.19 3.86 9.36
C ARG A 32 2.05 4.84 9.62
N THR A 33 1.96 5.91 8.84
CA THR A 33 0.92 6.93 9.01
C THR A 33 -0.45 6.38 8.62
N PHE A 34 -0.54 5.57 7.56
CA PHE A 34 -1.78 4.88 7.21
C PHE A 34 -2.27 3.99 8.36
N HIS A 35 -1.38 3.19 8.95
CA HIS A 35 -1.75 2.35 10.09
C HIS A 35 -2.19 3.18 11.30
N LEU A 36 -1.49 4.28 11.59
CA LEU A 36 -1.88 5.21 12.65
C LEU A 36 -3.27 5.80 12.41
N ASN A 37 -3.58 6.23 11.19
CA ASN A 37 -4.88 6.81 10.83
C ASN A 37 -6.02 5.80 10.93
N LEU A 38 -5.76 4.50 10.74
CA LEU A 38 -6.78 3.46 10.96
C LEU A 38 -7.19 3.31 12.42
N THR A 39 -6.31 3.69 13.36
CA THR A 39 -6.51 3.52 14.80
C THR A 39 -6.71 4.83 15.55
N SER A 40 -6.48 5.97 14.89
CA SER A 40 -6.59 7.29 15.49
C SER A 40 -7.91 7.94 15.09
N ASP A 41 -8.48 8.75 15.97
CA ASP A 41 -9.66 9.59 15.66
C ASP A 41 -9.32 10.78 14.75
N GLU A 42 -8.02 11.07 14.55
CA GLU A 42 -7.53 12.17 13.72
C GLU A 42 -6.72 11.65 12.54
N GLU A 43 -7.10 12.04 11.32
CA GLU A 43 -6.33 11.73 10.10
C GLU A 43 -5.11 12.65 9.99
N LYS A 44 -3.92 12.02 10.00
CA LYS A 44 -2.66 12.70 9.73
C LYS A 44 -2.29 12.60 8.25
N PRO A 45 -1.65 13.62 7.68
CA PRO A 45 -1.16 13.57 6.31
C PRO A 45 -0.12 12.46 6.15
N LEU A 46 -0.21 11.68 5.06
CA LEU A 46 0.60 10.48 4.84
C LEU A 46 2.10 10.76 4.76
N LEU A 47 2.48 11.94 4.28
CA LEU A 47 3.83 12.48 4.45
C LEU A 47 3.76 13.93 4.94
N PRO A 48 4.73 14.35 5.76
CA PRO A 48 4.78 15.72 6.30
C PRO A 48 5.20 16.78 5.26
N ASP A 49 5.91 16.38 4.20
CA ASP A 49 6.62 17.32 3.31
C ASP A 49 5.98 17.49 1.92
N LEU A 50 4.68 17.21 1.77
CA LEU A 50 4.00 17.41 0.48
C LEU A 50 3.75 18.90 0.21
N THR A 51 4.18 19.38 -0.95
CA THR A 51 3.77 20.70 -1.45
C THR A 51 2.29 20.70 -1.86
N SER A 52 1.64 21.87 -1.88
CA SER A 52 0.23 21.98 -2.29
C SER A 52 -0.03 21.42 -3.69
N GLU A 53 0.93 21.55 -4.60
CA GLU A 53 0.83 21.02 -5.96
C GLU A 53 0.92 19.48 -5.99
N GLU A 54 1.82 18.89 -5.20
CA GLU A 54 1.94 17.44 -5.06
C GLU A 54 0.73 16.83 -4.38
N HIS A 55 0.14 17.53 -3.40
CA HIS A 55 -1.11 17.12 -2.78
C HIS A 55 -2.26 17.07 -3.79
N ALA A 56 -2.37 18.07 -4.67
CA ALA A 56 -3.38 18.06 -5.72
C ALA A 56 -3.19 16.88 -6.70
N LYS A 57 -1.94 16.60 -7.10
CA LYS A 57 -1.62 15.45 -7.97
C LYS A 57 -1.89 14.12 -7.28
N PHE A 58 -1.60 14.02 -5.99
CA PHE A 58 -1.88 12.83 -5.19
C PHE A 58 -3.38 12.53 -5.14
N VAL A 59 -4.21 13.54 -4.84
CA VAL A 59 -5.67 13.40 -4.83
C VAL A 59 -6.20 13.00 -6.20
N GLN A 60 -5.58 13.50 -7.27
CA GLN A 60 -5.95 13.11 -8.64
C GLN A 60 -5.55 11.66 -8.93
N ALA A 61 -4.33 11.25 -8.59
CA ALA A 61 -3.85 9.88 -8.77
C ALA A 61 -4.67 8.87 -7.94
N GLU A 62 -5.06 9.22 -6.71
CA GLU A 62 -5.96 8.38 -5.90
C GLU A 62 -7.33 8.19 -6.57
N LYS A 63 -7.89 9.25 -7.16
CA LYS A 63 -9.16 9.17 -7.90
C LYS A 63 -9.04 8.32 -9.16
N GLU A 64 -7.93 8.44 -9.89
CA GLU A 64 -7.68 7.64 -11.10
C GLU A 64 -7.49 6.16 -10.76
N ILE A 65 -6.75 5.84 -9.70
CA ILE A 65 -6.57 4.46 -9.21
C ILE A 65 -7.87 3.86 -8.65
N ALA A 66 -8.74 4.68 -8.06
CA ALA A 66 -10.07 4.26 -7.64
C ALA A 66 -11.03 4.05 -8.82
N ALA A 67 -10.82 4.77 -9.93
CA ALA A 67 -11.64 4.69 -11.14
C ALA A 67 -11.22 3.57 -12.10
N GLU A 68 -9.96 3.12 -12.07
CA GLU A 68 -9.54 1.94 -12.82
C GLU A 68 -10.25 0.69 -12.29
N PRO A 69 -11.07 0.00 -13.11
CA PRO A 69 -11.66 -1.28 -12.70
C PRO A 69 -10.52 -2.25 -12.45
N GLU A 70 -10.56 -2.92 -11.31
CA GLU A 70 -9.55 -3.85 -10.78
C GLU A 70 -9.17 -4.94 -11.81
N LYS A 71 -8.23 -4.63 -12.73
CA LYS A 71 -7.73 -5.57 -13.75
C LYS A 71 -6.67 -6.51 -13.18
N ARG A 72 -6.89 -7.03 -11.98
CA ARG A 72 -5.92 -7.92 -11.34
C ARG A 72 -6.63 -9.03 -10.59
N SER A 73 -7.21 -9.95 -11.37
CA SER A 73 -7.37 -11.34 -10.94
C SER A 73 -5.98 -11.92 -10.62
N LEU A 74 -5.46 -11.67 -9.42
CA LEU A 74 -4.30 -12.36 -8.85
C LEU A 74 -4.68 -13.09 -7.55
N ASP A 75 -5.95 -13.46 -7.41
CA ASP A 75 -6.44 -14.26 -6.28
C ASP A 75 -6.55 -15.74 -6.68
N THR A 76 -5.46 -16.33 -7.19
CA THR A 76 -5.41 -17.79 -7.44
C THR A 76 -3.98 -18.34 -7.38
N THR A 77 -3.21 -18.01 -6.34
CA THR A 77 -2.04 -18.82 -5.95
C THR A 77 -1.68 -18.55 -4.49
N GLU A 78 -2.57 -18.92 -3.56
CA GLU A 78 -2.18 -19.19 -2.17
C GLU A 78 -2.77 -20.52 -1.70
N GLU A 79 -2.18 -21.63 -2.17
CA GLU A 79 -2.06 -22.89 -1.41
C GLU A 79 -0.66 -23.44 -1.77
N THR A 80 0.33 -23.41 -0.90
CA THR A 80 0.43 -24.32 0.23
C THR A 80 1.52 -23.84 1.19
N ASN A 81 1.11 -23.49 2.41
CA ASN A 81 1.98 -23.46 3.57
C ASN A 81 2.06 -24.89 4.11
N GLY A 82 3.23 -25.52 4.14
CA GLY A 82 3.35 -26.93 4.53
C GLY A 82 4.79 -27.41 4.69
N SER A 83 5.35 -27.18 5.89
CA SER A 83 6.54 -27.85 6.41
C SER A 83 6.50 -29.38 6.16
N ALA A 84 7.57 -29.92 5.56
CA ALA A 84 7.85 -31.35 5.61
C ALA A 84 9.37 -31.58 5.73
N ALA A 85 9.87 -31.46 6.96
CA ALA A 85 11.04 -32.22 7.36
C ALA A 85 10.71 -33.73 7.28
N LYS A 86 11.30 -34.46 6.34
CA LYS A 86 11.52 -35.90 6.52
C LYS A 86 12.78 -36.37 5.78
N LYS A 87 13.71 -36.87 6.58
CA LYS A 87 14.90 -37.64 6.21
C LYS A 87 14.54 -38.76 5.22
N VAL A 88 15.46 -39.14 4.32
CA VAL A 88 15.95 -40.52 4.14
C VAL A 88 17.11 -40.54 3.12
N LYS A 89 18.12 -41.32 3.50
CA LYS A 89 19.37 -41.68 2.82
C LYS A 89 19.13 -42.89 1.92
N VAL A 90 19.63 -42.86 0.68
CA VAL A 90 20.23 -44.01 -0.05
C VAL A 90 21.35 -43.45 -0.91
#